data_AF-A0A2V7Q3X6-F1
#
_entry.id   AF-A0A2V7Q3X6-F1
#
_cell.length_a   1.000
_cell.length_b   1.000
_cell.length_c   1.000
_cell.angle_alpha   90.00
_cell.angle_beta   90.00
_cell.angle_gamma   90.00
#
_symmetry.space_group_name_H-M   'P 1'
#
loop_
_entity.id
_entity.type
_entity.pdbx_description
1 polymer ?
#
loop_
_entity_poly.entity_id
_entity_poly.type
_entity_poly.pdbx_seq_one_letter_code
_entity_poly.pdbx_strand_id
1 'polypeptide(L)'
;NHEGILLVTGPTGSGKTTTLYSCINQIKSEGVNIVTVEDPVEYRMQGIVQVQVQEKAGLTFASALRSILRQDPNVVLIGEIRDRETAQIAVQASLTGHLVLSTLHTNDAANAVTRLVDIGVEAYKIAAALRGVVAQRLMRKLCPTCKEVWMEAPADRLKKWIPKGTPLYRAAGCPDCAMTGYRGRFGIIEVLTVSAEVERRIAAGETAEHIAGAARRSGMKGLWDSGLAHVLRGESTLDELTRVVDIPEEDDHPPEAVAGVRRSTGGGKPHPAASQGAALGFAEPAHTVAPEELTAHFELLEEPEPPRVSGPHGLPARKVLLVDDEDSLRRVVKDLLERDGYIVSEARDGVQALDQVDRVGPDIIVLDLNMPGLDGYGVLSHLRSRPATADIPVIVLTAKSDEDNEVRVFELGADDFLTKPFRARALSARLEAVLGRRR
;
A
#
# COMPACT_ATOMS: atom_id res chain seq x y z
N ASN A 1 11.75 13.07 -23.51
CA ASN A 1 12.10 11.75 -24.06
C ASN A 1 10.86 10.89 -24.11
N HIS A 2 10.54 10.36 -25.29
CA HIS A 2 9.42 9.43 -25.49
C HIS A 2 9.83 7.97 -25.29
N GLU A 3 11.08 7.73 -24.88
CA GLU A 3 11.68 6.41 -24.70
C GLU A 3 12.57 6.33 -23.45
N GLY A 4 12.78 5.11 -22.99
CA GLY A 4 13.58 4.79 -21.82
C GLY A 4 12.74 4.19 -20.69
N ILE A 5 13.39 3.80 -19.60
CA ILE A 5 12.75 3.15 -18.46
C ILE A 5 12.68 4.10 -17.25
N LEU A 6 11.50 4.20 -16.65
CA LEU A 6 11.26 4.85 -15.37
C LEU A 6 10.82 3.79 -14.36
N LEU A 7 11.52 3.73 -13.22
CA LEU A 7 11.25 2.74 -12.19
C LEU A 7 10.65 3.43 -10.97
N VAL A 8 9.62 2.82 -10.39
CA VAL A 8 9.09 3.22 -9.07
C VAL A 8 9.39 2.12 -8.08
N THR A 9 10.10 2.45 -7.00
CA THR A 9 10.56 1.49 -6.01
C THR A 9 10.01 1.78 -4.63
N GLY A 10 10.05 0.74 -3.79
CA GLY A 10 9.61 0.79 -2.42
C GLY A 10 8.92 -0.51 -1.97
N PRO A 11 8.66 -0.65 -0.67
CA PRO A 11 8.02 -1.84 -0.12
C PRO A 11 6.56 -1.99 -0.58
N THR A 12 5.96 -3.14 -0.27
CA THR A 12 4.52 -3.35 -0.48
C THR A 12 3.71 -2.32 0.31
N GLY A 13 2.71 -1.72 -0.34
CA GLY A 13 1.87 -0.69 0.27
C GLY A 13 2.53 0.70 0.35
N SER A 14 3.66 0.93 -0.32
CA SER A 14 4.26 2.28 -0.42
C SER A 14 3.55 3.19 -1.42
N GLY A 15 2.56 2.69 -2.18
CA GLY A 15 1.81 3.48 -3.16
C GLY A 15 2.43 3.51 -4.56
N LYS A 16 3.30 2.55 -4.92
CA LYS A 16 3.94 2.47 -6.24
C LYS A 16 2.93 2.47 -7.39
N THR A 17 1.92 1.59 -7.33
CA THR A 17 0.88 1.50 -8.36
C THR A 17 0.10 2.80 -8.50
N THR A 18 -0.25 3.44 -7.38
CA THR A 18 -0.92 4.74 -7.38
C THR A 18 -0.09 5.81 -8.10
N THR A 19 1.22 5.84 -7.85
CA THR A 19 2.15 6.76 -8.54
C THR A 19 2.23 6.45 -10.03
N LEU A 20 2.41 5.18 -10.40
CA LEU A 20 2.48 4.77 -11.81
C LEU A 20 1.19 5.10 -12.58
N TYR A 21 0.03 4.80 -12.01
CA TYR A 21 -1.25 5.13 -12.63
C TYR A 21 -1.48 6.65 -12.72
N SER A 22 -0.97 7.42 -11.75
CA SER A 22 -0.97 8.89 -11.83
C SER A 22 -0.10 9.39 -12.98
N CYS A 23 1.08 8.79 -13.20
CA CYS A 23 1.92 9.07 -14.37
C CYS A 23 1.20 8.74 -15.68
N ILE A 24 0.55 7.57 -15.76
CA ILE A 24 -0.25 7.17 -16.93
C ILE A 24 -1.34 8.21 -17.21
N ASN A 25 -2.10 8.65 -16.20
CA ASN A 25 -3.15 9.65 -16.39
C ASN A 25 -2.62 11.02 -16.87
N GLN A 26 -1.37 11.38 -16.54
CA GLN A 26 -0.76 12.62 -17.02
C GLN A 26 -0.31 12.54 -18.48
N ILE A 27 0.17 11.38 -18.94
CA ILE A 27 0.66 11.20 -20.31
C ILE A 27 -0.41 10.67 -21.27
N LYS A 28 -1.54 10.21 -20.74
CA LYS A 28 -2.67 9.73 -21.53
C LYS A 28 -3.22 10.87 -22.37
N SER A 29 -3.07 10.75 -23.68
CA SER A 29 -3.64 11.67 -24.66
C SER A 29 -4.09 10.90 -25.90
N GLU A 30 -4.84 11.57 -26.77
CA GLU A 30 -5.19 11.02 -28.07
C GLU A 30 -3.90 10.68 -28.86
N GLY A 31 -3.92 9.55 -29.56
CA GLY A 31 -2.77 9.06 -30.34
C GLY A 31 -1.64 8.40 -29.54
N VAL A 32 -1.76 8.26 -28.21
CA VAL A 32 -0.78 7.54 -27.39
C VAL A 32 -1.32 6.17 -27.01
N ASN A 33 -0.76 5.12 -27.59
CA ASN A 33 -1.09 3.73 -27.27
C ASN A 33 -0.39 3.29 -25.97
N ILE A 34 -1.18 3.08 -24.92
CA ILE A 34 -0.69 2.67 -23.60
C ILE A 34 -1.19 1.26 -23.31
N VAL A 35 -0.25 0.36 -23.00
CA VAL A 35 -0.55 -1.03 -22.63
C VAL A 35 0.10 -1.39 -21.30
N THR A 36 -0.63 -2.05 -20.41
CA THR A 36 -0.14 -2.51 -19.12
C THR A 36 -0.16 -4.03 -19.00
N VAL A 37 0.79 -4.60 -18.25
CA VAL A 37 0.82 -6.00 -17.84
C VAL A 37 0.91 -6.04 -16.32
N GLU A 38 -0.07 -6.64 -15.64
CA GLU A 38 -0.24 -6.51 -14.19
C GLU A 38 -0.68 -7.82 -13.52
N ASP A 39 -0.37 -7.98 -12.23
CA ASP A 39 -0.70 -9.17 -11.45
C ASP A 39 -1.16 -8.84 -10.01
N PRO A 40 -2.48 -8.69 -9.76
CA PRO A 40 -3.56 -8.48 -10.71
C PRO A 40 -3.69 -7.00 -11.13
N VAL A 41 -4.61 -6.70 -12.04
CA VAL A 41 -5.00 -5.30 -12.32
C VAL A 41 -5.74 -4.72 -11.10
N GLU A 42 -5.21 -3.66 -10.49
CA GLU A 42 -5.77 -3.08 -9.25
C GLU A 42 -7.11 -2.39 -9.48
N TYR A 43 -7.22 -1.59 -10.55
CA TYR A 43 -8.47 -1.02 -11.01
C TYR A 43 -8.42 -0.71 -12.50
N ARG A 44 -9.60 -0.64 -13.13
CA ARG A 44 -9.71 -0.39 -14.56
C ARG A 44 -9.54 1.09 -14.88
N MET A 45 -8.62 1.39 -15.79
CA MET A 45 -8.36 2.72 -16.31
C MET A 45 -8.95 2.84 -17.71
N GLN A 46 -9.81 3.82 -17.92
CA GLN A 46 -10.36 4.09 -19.26
C GLN A 46 -9.30 4.66 -20.20
N GLY A 47 -9.30 4.16 -21.44
CA GLY A 47 -8.45 4.65 -22.53
C GLY A 47 -7.06 4.02 -22.59
N ILE A 48 -6.81 2.92 -21.87
CA ILE A 48 -5.58 2.13 -21.97
C ILE A 48 -5.94 0.64 -22.08
N VAL A 49 -5.04 -0.17 -22.61
CA VAL A 49 -5.19 -1.64 -22.63
C VAL A 49 -4.52 -2.20 -21.39
N GLN A 50 -5.26 -2.95 -20.56
CA GLN A 50 -4.71 -3.60 -19.37
C GLN A 50 -4.77 -5.11 -19.49
N VAL A 51 -3.62 -5.76 -19.44
CA VAL A 51 -3.48 -7.21 -19.51
C VAL A 51 -3.16 -7.75 -18.13
N GLN A 52 -4.02 -8.63 -17.62
CA GLN A 52 -3.75 -9.33 -16.37
C GLN A 52 -2.96 -10.62 -16.63
N VAL A 53 -1.91 -10.83 -15.86
CA VAL A 53 -1.12 -12.07 -15.84
C VAL A 53 -2.03 -13.25 -15.45
N GLN A 54 -1.86 -14.37 -16.16
CA GLN A 54 -2.53 -15.64 -15.86
C GLN A 54 -1.51 -16.77 -15.97
N GLU A 55 -0.78 -17.01 -14.88
CA GLU A 55 0.30 -18.02 -14.85
C GLU A 55 -0.20 -19.42 -15.24
N LYS A 56 -1.38 -19.82 -14.74
CA LYS A 56 -1.99 -21.13 -15.05
C LYS A 56 -2.32 -21.31 -16.53
N ALA A 57 -2.53 -20.21 -17.26
CA ALA A 57 -2.80 -20.21 -18.70
C ALA A 57 -1.53 -19.96 -19.53
N GLY A 58 -0.35 -19.83 -18.91
CA GLY A 58 0.92 -19.51 -19.59
C GLY A 58 1.09 -18.05 -19.99
N LEU A 59 0.18 -17.16 -19.56
CA LEU A 59 0.27 -15.73 -19.81
C LEU A 59 1.06 -15.06 -18.68
N THR A 60 2.39 -15.15 -18.73
CA THR A 60 3.34 -14.55 -17.77
C THR A 60 3.67 -13.11 -18.14
N PHE A 61 4.39 -12.39 -17.27
CA PHE A 61 4.91 -11.05 -17.59
C PHE A 61 5.71 -11.03 -18.90
N ALA A 62 6.67 -11.94 -19.04
CA ALA A 62 7.52 -12.02 -20.22
C ALA A 62 6.73 -12.39 -21.50
N SER A 63 5.80 -13.37 -21.44
CA SER A 63 5.05 -13.77 -22.62
C SER A 63 4.06 -12.69 -23.07
N ALA A 64 3.37 -12.04 -22.13
CA ALA A 64 2.50 -10.90 -22.39
C ALA A 64 3.28 -9.73 -23.00
N LEU A 65 4.42 -9.36 -22.40
CA LEU A 65 5.25 -8.26 -22.84
C LEU A 65 5.75 -8.45 -24.28
N ARG A 66 6.21 -9.66 -24.65
CA ARG A 66 6.60 -9.96 -26.04
C ARG A 66 5.44 -9.79 -27.03
N SER A 67 4.23 -10.14 -26.63
CA SER A 67 3.05 -9.97 -27.48
C SER A 67 2.71 -8.49 -27.67
N ILE A 68 2.77 -7.73 -26.58
CA ILE A 68 2.45 -6.30 -26.53
C ILE A 68 3.41 -5.48 -27.38
N LEU A 69 4.71 -5.81 -27.39
CA LEU A 69 5.68 -5.10 -28.23
C LEU A 69 5.42 -5.25 -29.75
N ARG A 70 4.52 -6.15 -30.17
CA ARG A 70 4.05 -6.26 -31.56
C ARG A 70 2.73 -5.52 -31.81
N GLN A 71 2.15 -4.87 -30.80
CA GLN A 71 0.89 -4.12 -30.87
C GLN A 71 1.12 -2.62 -31.09
N ASP A 72 2.31 -2.21 -31.55
CA ASP A 72 2.70 -0.81 -31.74
C ASP A 72 2.43 0.08 -30.50
N PRO A 73 2.89 -0.29 -29.29
CA PRO A 73 2.69 0.52 -28.09
C PRO A 73 3.61 1.74 -28.11
N ASN A 74 3.17 2.86 -27.52
CA ASN A 74 4.07 3.99 -27.21
C ASN A 74 4.57 3.91 -25.77
N VAL A 75 3.70 3.47 -24.85
CA VAL A 75 4.00 3.31 -23.43
C VAL A 75 3.65 1.90 -22.99
N VAL A 76 4.57 1.27 -22.28
CA VAL A 76 4.36 -0.05 -21.68
C VAL A 76 4.54 0.04 -20.17
N LEU A 77 3.52 -0.33 -19.40
CA LEU A 77 3.62 -0.50 -17.96
C LEU A 77 3.76 -1.98 -17.62
N ILE A 78 4.82 -2.33 -16.90
CA ILE A 78 5.04 -3.67 -16.37
C ILE A 78 4.85 -3.57 -14.86
N GLY A 79 3.85 -4.27 -14.31
CA GLY A 79 3.47 -4.17 -12.89
C GLY A 79 4.68 -4.28 -11.97
N GLU A 80 5.58 -5.22 -12.25
CA GLU A 80 6.87 -5.34 -11.57
C GLU A 80 7.88 -6.14 -12.39
N ILE A 81 9.17 -5.91 -12.14
CA ILE A 81 10.26 -6.71 -12.67
C ILE A 81 10.74 -7.67 -11.57
N ARG A 82 10.40 -8.96 -11.71
CA ARG A 82 10.81 -10.01 -10.75
C ARG A 82 12.00 -10.84 -11.23
N ASP A 83 12.08 -11.06 -12.53
CA ASP A 83 12.98 -12.04 -13.15
C ASP A 83 13.82 -11.42 -14.28
N ARG A 84 14.83 -12.19 -14.70
CA ARG A 84 15.79 -11.79 -15.74
C ARG A 84 15.13 -11.56 -17.09
N GLU A 85 14.20 -12.43 -17.45
CA GLU A 85 13.58 -12.40 -18.77
C GLU A 85 12.74 -11.14 -18.95
N THR A 86 11.89 -10.84 -17.96
CA THR A 86 11.08 -9.62 -17.90
C THR A 86 11.97 -8.38 -17.90
N ALA A 87 13.04 -8.36 -17.10
CA ALA A 87 13.98 -7.24 -17.04
C ALA A 87 14.67 -6.98 -18.39
N GLN A 88 15.16 -8.03 -19.05
CA GLN A 88 15.82 -7.92 -20.34
C GLN A 88 14.87 -7.38 -21.42
N ILE A 89 13.65 -7.89 -21.48
CA ILE A 89 12.66 -7.42 -22.46
C ILE A 89 12.28 -5.95 -22.18
N ALA A 90 12.10 -5.57 -20.91
CA ALA A 90 11.80 -4.19 -20.53
C ALA A 90 12.89 -3.20 -20.98
N VAL A 91 14.15 -3.55 -20.72
CA VAL A 91 15.31 -2.73 -21.10
C VAL A 91 15.44 -2.66 -22.63
N GLN A 92 15.28 -3.78 -23.34
CA GLN A 92 15.30 -3.78 -24.81
C GLN A 92 14.16 -2.95 -25.41
N ALA A 93 12.94 -3.06 -24.88
CA ALA A 93 11.81 -2.22 -25.30
C ALA A 93 12.12 -0.73 -25.14
N SER A 94 12.74 -0.37 -24.00
CA SER A 94 13.09 1.01 -23.71
C SER A 94 14.17 1.59 -24.64
N LEU A 95 15.11 0.76 -25.11
CA LEU A 95 16.15 1.11 -26.07
C LEU A 95 15.65 1.15 -27.52
N THR A 96 14.47 0.59 -27.78
CA THR A 96 13.87 0.49 -29.12
C THR A 96 12.73 1.49 -29.34
N GLY A 97 12.67 2.56 -28.53
CA GLY A 97 11.74 3.66 -28.75
C GLY A 97 10.51 3.70 -27.84
N HIS A 98 10.40 2.82 -26.85
CA HIS A 98 9.23 2.75 -25.96
C HIS A 98 9.50 3.43 -24.62
N LEU A 99 8.49 4.10 -24.07
CA LEU A 99 8.52 4.50 -22.65
C LEU A 99 8.07 3.31 -21.80
N VAL A 100 8.96 2.81 -20.95
CA VAL A 100 8.68 1.70 -20.05
C VAL A 100 8.53 2.20 -18.62
N LEU A 101 7.40 1.89 -18.00
CA LEU A 101 7.15 2.15 -16.59
C LEU A 101 7.13 0.82 -15.83
N SER A 102 7.85 0.71 -14.71
CA SER A 102 7.78 -0.51 -13.91
C SER A 102 8.06 -0.29 -12.44
N THR A 103 7.89 -1.35 -11.64
CA THR A 103 8.26 -1.35 -10.23
C THR A 103 9.36 -2.35 -9.91
N LEU A 104 10.13 -2.00 -8.87
CA LEU A 104 11.08 -2.89 -8.20
C LEU A 104 10.90 -2.78 -6.69
N HIS A 105 11.34 -3.82 -5.98
CA HIS A 105 11.37 -3.84 -4.52
C HIS A 105 12.77 -3.51 -4.01
N THR A 106 13.06 -2.22 -3.89
CA THR A 106 14.28 -1.70 -3.25
C THR A 106 13.93 -0.63 -2.21
N ASN A 107 14.87 -0.35 -1.31
CA ASN A 107 14.67 0.57 -0.19
C ASN A 107 14.92 2.05 -0.55
N ASP A 108 15.69 2.29 -1.61
CA ASP A 108 16.06 3.60 -2.16
C ASP A 108 16.21 3.51 -3.69
N ALA A 109 16.48 4.66 -4.32
CA ALA A 109 16.49 4.79 -5.77
C ALA A 109 17.77 4.22 -6.40
N ALA A 110 18.93 4.39 -5.77
CA ALA A 110 20.20 3.92 -6.32
C ALA A 110 20.31 2.39 -6.33
N ASN A 111 19.78 1.71 -5.31
CA ASN A 111 19.72 0.26 -5.25
C ASN A 111 18.81 -0.38 -6.32
N ALA A 112 17.99 0.39 -7.04
CA ALA A 112 17.28 -0.11 -8.21
C ALA A 112 18.25 -0.52 -9.34
N VAL A 113 19.35 0.21 -9.48
CA VAL A 113 20.39 -0.09 -10.49
C VAL A 113 21.09 -1.40 -10.13
N THR A 114 21.55 -1.54 -8.89
CA THR A 114 22.22 -2.76 -8.42
C THR A 114 21.28 -3.96 -8.52
N ARG A 115 20.01 -3.79 -8.17
CA ARG A 115 19.00 -4.84 -8.30
C ARG A 115 18.82 -5.33 -9.74
N LEU A 116 18.84 -4.43 -10.73
CA LEU A 116 18.77 -4.83 -12.14
C LEU A 116 20.03 -5.60 -12.59
N VAL A 117 21.20 -5.22 -12.08
CA VAL A 117 22.45 -5.96 -12.31
C VAL A 117 22.37 -7.37 -11.71
N ASP A 118 21.88 -7.49 -10.46
CA ASP A 118 21.72 -8.78 -9.78
C ASP A 118 20.74 -9.71 -10.50
N ILE A 119 19.67 -9.15 -11.06
CA ILE A 119 18.71 -9.89 -11.91
C ILE A 119 19.38 -10.39 -13.20
N GLY A 120 20.45 -9.74 -13.66
CA GLY A 120 21.27 -10.15 -14.80
C GLY A 120 21.13 -9.25 -16.02
N VAL A 121 20.82 -7.96 -15.82
CA VAL A 121 20.90 -6.95 -16.87
C VAL A 121 22.30 -6.31 -16.85
N GLU A 122 22.93 -6.21 -18.01
CA GLU A 122 24.27 -5.62 -18.11
C GLU A 122 24.25 -4.11 -17.81
N ALA A 123 25.21 -3.64 -17.01
CA ALA A 123 25.25 -2.27 -16.49
C ALA A 123 25.20 -1.18 -17.59
N TYR A 124 25.89 -1.39 -18.71
CA TYR A 124 25.86 -0.45 -19.84
C TYR A 124 24.48 -0.34 -20.50
N LYS A 125 23.67 -1.41 -20.51
CA LYS A 125 22.28 -1.36 -21.02
C LYS A 125 21.39 -0.58 -20.07
N ILE A 126 21.59 -0.76 -18.75
CA ILE A 126 20.86 0.01 -17.74
C ILE A 126 21.20 1.49 -17.88
N ALA A 127 22.48 1.85 -18.02
CA ALA A 127 22.93 3.22 -18.20
C ALA A 127 22.25 3.90 -19.41
N ALA A 128 22.21 3.21 -20.55
CA ALA A 128 21.61 3.75 -21.77
C ALA A 128 20.07 3.86 -21.71
N ALA A 129 19.41 2.94 -20.99
CA ALA A 129 17.96 2.83 -20.94
C ALA A 129 17.30 3.70 -19.85
N LEU A 130 17.91 3.76 -18.66
CA LEU A 130 17.31 4.32 -17.47
C LEU A 130 17.20 5.84 -17.56
N ARG A 131 16.00 6.37 -17.32
CA ARG A 131 15.75 7.82 -17.27
C ARG A 131 15.64 8.33 -15.85
N GLY A 132 15.08 7.51 -14.96
CA GLY A 132 15.05 7.82 -13.54
C GLY A 132 14.43 6.73 -12.70
N VAL A 133 14.62 6.89 -11.39
CA VAL A 133 14.09 5.99 -10.36
C VAL A 133 13.43 6.84 -9.28
N VAL A 134 12.18 6.51 -8.95
CA VAL A 134 11.42 7.12 -7.86
C VAL A 134 11.35 6.11 -6.72
N ALA A 135 12.05 6.35 -5.61
CA ALA A 135 11.84 5.59 -4.39
C ALA A 135 10.78 6.26 -3.54
N GLN A 136 9.84 5.47 -3.00
CA GLN A 136 8.69 5.99 -2.29
C GLN A 136 8.38 5.22 -1.00
N ARG A 137 8.00 5.96 0.04
CA ARG A 137 7.37 5.43 1.27
C ARG A 137 6.14 6.26 1.62
N LEU A 138 5.23 5.71 2.43
CA LEU A 138 4.07 6.44 2.94
C LEU A 138 4.25 6.79 4.42
N MET A 139 4.06 8.06 4.73
CA MET A 139 3.95 8.56 6.10
C MET A 139 2.49 8.80 6.46
N ARG A 140 2.14 8.55 7.72
CA ARG A 140 0.85 8.94 8.29
C ARG A 140 0.79 10.46 8.47
N LYS A 141 -0.35 11.05 8.11
CA LYS A 141 -0.61 12.48 8.30
C LYS A 141 -1.18 12.73 9.69
N LEU A 142 -0.66 13.71 10.40
CA LEU A 142 -1.20 14.11 11.71
C LEU A 142 -2.68 14.48 11.58
N CYS A 143 -3.47 14.05 12.56
CA CYS A 143 -4.88 14.44 12.64
C CYS A 143 -4.97 15.98 12.82
N PRO A 144 -5.74 16.68 11.98
CA PRO A 144 -5.87 18.13 12.10
C PRO A 144 -6.58 18.56 13.38
N THR A 145 -7.44 17.71 13.95
CA THR A 145 -8.23 18.00 15.15
C THR A 145 -7.40 17.94 16.43
N CYS A 146 -6.51 16.95 16.57
CA CYS A 146 -5.82 16.65 17.82
C CYS A 146 -4.29 16.73 17.75
N LYS A 147 -3.72 17.35 16.71
CA LYS A 147 -2.27 17.56 16.70
C LYS A 147 -1.89 18.60 17.75
N GLU A 148 -0.84 18.32 18.50
CA GLU A 148 -0.35 19.21 19.56
C GLU A 148 1.09 19.61 19.28
N VAL A 149 1.47 20.81 19.72
CA VAL A 149 2.87 21.23 19.72
C VAL A 149 3.64 20.36 20.71
N TRP A 150 4.72 19.76 20.23
CA TRP A 150 5.63 18.98 21.04
C TRP A 150 6.67 19.91 21.67
N MET A 151 6.66 19.98 22.99
CA MET A 151 7.50 20.91 23.77
C MET A 151 8.81 20.29 24.25
N GLU A 152 8.95 18.96 24.16
CA GLU A 152 10.17 18.27 24.60
C GLU A 152 11.27 18.41 23.54
N ALA A 153 12.52 18.34 24.00
CA ALA A 153 13.66 18.41 23.08
C ALA A 153 13.74 17.12 22.25
N PRO A 154 13.96 17.21 20.92
CA PRO A 154 14.24 16.03 20.11
C PRO A 154 15.50 15.31 20.60
N ALA A 155 15.58 14.01 20.36
CA ALA A 155 16.78 13.22 20.64
C ALA A 155 18.02 13.89 20.03
N ASP A 156 19.18 13.79 20.68
CA ASP A 156 20.39 14.53 20.28
C ASP A 156 20.79 14.29 18.82
N ARG A 157 20.68 13.04 18.36
CA ARG A 157 20.92 12.65 16.95
C ARG A 157 20.01 13.36 15.94
N LEU A 158 18.84 13.83 16.38
CA LEU A 158 17.85 14.52 15.54
C LEU A 158 18.01 16.05 15.57
N LYS A 159 18.58 16.61 16.64
CA LYS A 159 18.69 18.07 16.84
C LYS A 159 19.38 18.78 15.67
N LYS A 160 20.39 18.16 15.06
CA LYS A 160 21.15 18.76 13.95
C LYS A 160 20.31 19.02 12.68
N TRP A 161 19.25 18.26 12.49
CA TRP A 161 18.37 18.36 11.30
C TRP A 161 17.26 19.39 11.47
N ILE A 162 17.05 19.90 12.67
CA ILE A 162 15.86 20.68 13.02
C ILE A 162 16.30 22.11 13.28
N PRO A 163 15.92 23.07 12.43
CA PRO A 163 16.24 24.48 12.67
C PRO A 163 15.71 24.94 14.03
N LYS A 164 16.53 25.70 14.77
CA LYS A 164 16.18 26.20 16.10
C LYS A 164 14.87 26.98 16.06
N GLY A 165 13.99 26.72 17.03
CA GLY A 165 12.69 27.37 17.13
C GLY A 165 11.61 26.83 16.20
N THR A 166 11.89 25.78 15.42
CA THR A 166 10.86 25.12 14.61
C THR A 166 9.88 24.36 15.51
N PRO A 167 8.57 24.66 15.46
CA PRO A 167 7.59 23.92 16.23
C PRO A 167 7.46 22.50 15.67
N LEU A 168 7.65 21.51 16.52
CA LEU A 168 7.39 20.12 16.22
C LEU A 168 6.01 19.74 16.74
N TYR A 169 5.44 18.67 16.20
CA TYR A 169 4.11 18.22 16.56
C TYR A 169 4.12 16.75 16.95
N ARG A 170 3.19 16.37 17.84
CA ARG A 170 2.94 15.00 18.26
C ARG A 170 1.49 14.59 18.01
N ALA A 171 1.28 13.27 17.96
CA ALA A 171 -0.02 12.65 17.76
C ALA A 171 -0.72 12.44 19.12
N ALA A 172 -1.68 13.31 19.49
CA ALA A 172 -2.36 13.19 20.80
C ALA A 172 -3.49 12.14 20.84
N GLY A 173 -4.18 11.95 19.71
CA GLY A 173 -5.34 11.05 19.61
C GLY A 173 -6.67 11.73 19.95
N CYS A 174 -7.70 11.42 19.16
CA CYS A 174 -9.08 11.83 19.42
C CYS A 174 -10.06 10.88 18.70
N PRO A 175 -11.37 10.95 18.97
CA PRO A 175 -12.37 10.12 18.29
C PRO A 175 -12.33 10.22 16.75
N ASP A 176 -12.07 11.40 16.18
CA ASP A 176 -12.01 11.61 14.72
C ASP A 176 -10.93 10.79 14.01
N CYS A 177 -9.87 10.42 14.73
CA CYS A 177 -8.76 9.63 14.23
C CYS A 177 -8.68 8.26 14.89
N ALA A 178 -9.77 7.80 15.51
CA ALA A 178 -9.83 6.54 16.27
C ALA A 178 -8.69 6.42 17.29
N MET A 179 -8.42 7.51 18.01
CA MET A 179 -7.37 7.63 19.04
C MET A 179 -5.93 7.41 18.54
N THR A 180 -5.70 7.26 17.23
CA THR A 180 -4.34 7.04 16.68
C THR A 180 -3.49 8.31 16.61
N GLY A 181 -4.15 9.48 16.58
CA GLY A 181 -3.53 10.78 16.33
C GLY A 181 -3.15 11.04 14.87
N TYR A 182 -3.46 10.12 13.95
CA TYR A 182 -3.20 10.24 12.52
C TYR A 182 -4.47 10.06 11.69
N ARG A 183 -4.60 10.82 10.59
CA ARG A 183 -5.71 10.67 9.64
C ARG A 183 -5.22 10.88 8.21
N GLY A 184 -5.24 9.80 7.44
CA GLY A 184 -4.73 9.78 6.07
C GLY A 184 -3.21 9.56 6.00
N ARG A 185 -2.69 9.54 4.78
CA ARG A 185 -1.28 9.28 4.46
C ARG A 185 -0.83 10.19 3.33
N PHE A 186 0.47 10.44 3.24
CA PHE A 186 1.10 11.09 2.10
C PHE A 186 2.40 10.37 1.75
N GLY A 187 2.84 10.52 0.50
CA GLY A 187 4.09 9.94 0.03
C GLY A 187 5.28 10.83 0.36
N ILE A 188 6.36 10.23 0.82
CA ILE A 188 7.70 10.81 0.76
C ILE A 188 8.42 10.13 -0.39
N ILE A 189 9.12 10.94 -1.18
CA ILE A 189 9.75 10.49 -2.42
C ILE A 189 11.19 10.97 -2.51
N GLU A 190 12.00 10.12 -3.10
CA GLU A 190 13.35 10.39 -3.59
C GLU A 190 13.33 10.13 -5.09
N VAL A 191 13.82 11.09 -5.87
CA VAL A 191 13.78 11.04 -7.34
C VAL A 191 15.19 11.13 -7.88
N LEU A 192 15.73 10.00 -8.29
CA LEU A 192 17.00 9.88 -8.98
C LEU A 192 16.77 10.10 -10.47
N THR A 193 17.19 11.24 -11.00
CA THR A 193 17.23 11.51 -12.44
C THR A 193 18.59 11.13 -12.98
N VAL A 194 18.62 10.38 -14.10
CA VAL A 194 19.89 9.95 -14.71
C VAL A 194 20.54 11.12 -15.46
N SER A 195 21.55 11.73 -14.84
CA SER A 195 22.43 12.72 -15.46
C SER A 195 23.61 12.03 -16.17
N ALA A 196 24.38 12.77 -16.96
CA ALA A 196 25.58 12.24 -17.62
C ALA A 196 26.66 11.74 -16.63
N GLU A 197 26.69 12.25 -15.39
CA GLU A 197 27.56 11.66 -14.34
C GLU A 197 27.00 10.34 -13.83
N VAL A 198 25.71 10.31 -13.49
CA VAL A 198 25.03 9.10 -13.02
C VAL A 198 25.12 7.98 -14.06
N GLU A 199 24.84 8.28 -15.32
CA GLU A 199 24.94 7.35 -16.44
C GLU A 199 26.34 6.71 -16.55
N ARG A 200 27.41 7.52 -16.47
CA ARG A 200 28.79 7.03 -16.50
C ARG A 200 29.10 6.09 -15.34
N ARG A 201 28.64 6.43 -14.13
CA ARG A 201 28.85 5.58 -12.94
C ARG A 201 28.10 4.27 -13.03
N ILE A 202 26.86 4.29 -13.54
CA ILE A 202 26.09 3.07 -13.82
C ILE A 202 26.84 2.22 -14.85
N ALA A 203 27.27 2.80 -15.97
CA ALA A 203 27.98 2.07 -17.03
C ALA A 203 29.30 1.44 -16.54
N ALA A 204 29.98 2.10 -15.60
CA ALA A 204 31.20 1.61 -14.97
C ALA A 204 30.94 0.52 -13.90
N GLY A 205 29.69 0.23 -13.55
CA GLY A 205 29.33 -0.76 -12.54
C GLY A 205 29.68 -0.31 -11.11
N GLU A 206 29.65 0.99 -10.84
CA GLU A 206 29.92 1.52 -9.50
C GLU A 206 28.83 1.13 -8.48
N THR A 207 29.17 1.26 -7.19
CA THR A 207 28.27 0.95 -6.07
C THR A 207 27.07 1.91 -6.02
N ALA A 208 25.98 1.45 -5.39
CA ALA A 208 24.79 2.27 -5.15
C ALA A 208 25.12 3.59 -4.41
N GLU A 209 26.06 3.56 -3.48
CA GLU A 209 26.54 4.74 -2.74
C GLU A 209 27.16 5.79 -3.66
N HIS A 210 28.06 5.40 -4.56
CA HIS A 210 28.67 6.36 -5.51
C HIS A 210 27.65 6.93 -6.50
N ILE A 211 26.69 6.09 -6.94
CA ILE A 211 25.57 6.52 -7.79
C ILE A 211 24.68 7.52 -7.04
N ALA A 212 24.29 7.22 -5.81
CA ALA A 212 23.50 8.10 -4.96
C ALA A 212 24.22 9.43 -4.71
N GLY A 213 25.52 9.40 -4.40
CA GLY A 213 26.34 10.59 -4.21
C GLY A 213 26.36 11.50 -5.45
N ALA A 214 26.47 10.94 -6.65
CA ALA A 214 26.39 11.70 -7.90
C ALA A 214 25.00 12.31 -8.13
N ALA A 215 23.95 11.56 -7.84
CA ALA A 215 22.57 12.05 -7.94
C ALA A 215 22.32 13.20 -6.94
N ARG A 216 22.79 13.08 -5.68
CA ARG A 216 22.67 14.14 -4.66
C ARG A 216 23.42 15.40 -5.05
N ARG A 217 24.65 15.28 -5.57
CA ARG A 217 25.39 16.44 -6.15
C ARG A 217 24.65 17.10 -7.32
N SER A 218 23.84 16.33 -8.03
CA SER A 218 22.96 16.83 -9.11
C SER A 218 21.62 17.38 -8.60
N GLY A 219 21.41 17.49 -7.28
CA GLY A 219 20.23 18.08 -6.66
C GLY A 219 19.16 17.09 -6.21
N MET A 220 19.42 15.78 -6.24
CA MET A 220 18.51 14.78 -5.67
C MET A 220 18.40 14.98 -4.15
N LYS A 221 17.16 15.04 -3.66
CA LYS A 221 16.85 14.98 -2.22
C LYS A 221 16.52 13.54 -1.82
N GLY A 222 17.04 13.10 -0.69
CA GLY A 222 16.78 11.77 -0.18
C GLY A 222 15.38 11.62 0.42
N LEU A 223 14.99 10.37 0.72
CA LEU A 223 13.74 10.09 1.45
C LEU A 223 13.70 10.80 2.82
N TRP A 224 14.85 10.89 3.51
CA TRP A 224 14.97 11.60 4.78
C TRP A 224 14.65 13.09 4.62
N ASP A 225 15.28 13.78 3.67
CA ASP A 225 15.06 15.21 3.42
C ASP A 225 13.61 15.49 3.05
N SER A 226 13.04 14.61 2.21
CA SER A 226 11.64 14.66 1.79
C SER A 226 10.72 14.59 3.01
N GLY A 227 10.87 13.57 3.85
CA GLY A 227 10.04 13.39 5.04
C GLY A 227 10.27 14.43 6.13
N LEU A 228 11.52 14.83 6.38
CA LEU A 228 11.86 15.90 7.30
C LEU A 228 11.16 17.20 6.91
N ALA A 229 11.13 17.55 5.62
CA ALA A 229 10.42 18.74 5.16
C ALA A 229 8.92 18.71 5.51
N HIS A 230 8.27 17.53 5.48
CA HIS A 230 6.88 17.37 5.93
C HIS A 230 6.73 17.49 7.46
N VAL A 231 7.67 16.97 8.24
CA VAL A 231 7.69 17.10 9.69
C VAL A 231 7.85 18.57 10.11
N LEU A 232 8.77 19.30 9.47
CA LEU A 232 9.00 20.72 9.76
C LEU A 232 7.79 21.60 9.40
N ARG A 233 6.90 21.15 8.50
CA ARG A 233 5.61 21.80 8.20
C ARG A 233 4.48 21.38 9.14
N GLY A 234 4.73 20.51 10.11
CA GLY A 234 3.73 20.00 11.05
C GLY A 234 2.67 19.10 10.40
N GLU A 235 3.04 18.41 9.31
CA GLU A 235 2.17 17.45 8.62
C GLU A 235 2.29 16.03 9.20
N SER A 236 3.41 15.72 9.85
CA SER A 236 3.67 14.45 10.53
C SER A 236 4.65 14.64 11.70
N THR A 237 5.07 13.54 12.33
CA THR A 237 5.94 13.54 13.52
C THR A 237 7.34 13.00 13.21
N LEU A 238 8.33 13.31 14.06
CA LEU A 238 9.66 12.70 13.98
C LEU A 238 9.61 11.18 14.18
N ASP A 239 8.74 10.71 15.08
CA ASP A 239 8.54 9.28 15.31
C ASP A 239 8.05 8.58 14.05
N GLU A 240 7.13 9.23 13.32
CA GLU A 240 6.64 8.68 12.07
C GLU A 240 7.72 8.66 10.99
N LEU A 241 8.57 9.70 10.92
CA LEU A 241 9.68 9.76 9.97
C LEU A 241 10.69 8.64 10.25
N THR A 242 11.14 8.52 11.50
CA THR A 242 12.13 7.49 11.91
C THR A 242 11.57 6.07 11.86
N ARG A 243 10.25 5.89 11.93
CA ARG A 243 9.60 4.59 11.67
C ARG A 243 9.70 4.17 10.21
N VAL A 244 9.73 5.13 9.28
CA VAL A 244 9.71 4.83 7.84
C VAL A 244 11.00 5.11 7.13
N VAL A 245 11.98 5.83 7.67
CA VAL A 245 13.28 6.09 7.01
C VAL A 245 14.38 6.08 8.06
N ASP A 246 15.51 5.46 7.71
CA ASP A 246 16.69 5.45 8.56
C ASP A 246 17.31 6.85 8.65
N ILE A 247 17.90 7.15 9.81
CA ILE A 247 18.55 8.45 10.02
C ILE A 247 19.88 8.43 9.25
N PRO A 248 20.15 9.40 8.36
CA PRO A 248 21.40 9.45 7.63
C PRO A 248 22.62 9.53 8.56
N GLU A 249 23.65 8.75 8.23
CA GLU A 249 24.96 8.81 8.86
C GLU A 249 25.75 10.06 8.39
N GLU A 250 26.81 10.43 9.10
CA GLU A 250 27.40 11.79 9.09
C GLU A 250 27.92 12.30 7.73
N ASP A 251 28.14 11.43 6.74
CA ASP A 251 28.79 11.76 5.47
C ASP A 251 27.83 12.04 4.30
N ASP A 252 26.52 11.92 4.51
CA ASP A 252 25.55 11.85 3.41
C ASP A 252 25.04 13.22 2.89
N HIS A 253 25.44 14.33 3.53
CA HIS A 253 24.98 15.67 3.15
C HIS A 253 26.04 16.48 2.42
N PRO A 254 25.80 16.87 1.15
CA PRO A 254 26.52 18.00 0.61
C PRO A 254 26.18 19.26 1.43
N PRO A 255 27.13 20.18 1.64
CA PRO A 255 26.89 21.39 2.42
C PRO A 255 25.77 22.23 1.79
N GLU A 256 24.85 22.71 2.64
CA GLU A 256 23.75 23.59 2.23
C GLU A 256 24.28 24.84 1.52
N ALA A 257 23.94 25.01 0.24
CA ALA A 257 24.08 26.30 -0.44
C ALA A 257 22.87 27.18 -0.11
N VAL A 258 23.04 28.08 0.85
CA VAL A 258 22.03 29.08 1.23
C VAL A 258 22.15 30.33 0.35
N ALA A 259 20.99 30.72 -0.20
CA ALA A 259 20.53 32.05 -0.60
C ALA A 259 21.20 32.81 -1.77
N GLY A 260 20.38 33.04 -2.80
CA GLY A 260 20.64 34.03 -3.84
C GLY A 260 19.44 34.32 -4.74
N VAL A 261 18.20 34.35 -4.22
CA VAL A 261 17.05 34.80 -5.02
C VAL A 261 17.09 36.31 -5.15
N ARG A 262 17.65 36.80 -6.26
CA ARG A 262 17.46 38.17 -6.72
C ARG A 262 16.00 38.35 -7.14
N ARG A 263 15.31 39.26 -6.47
CA ARG A 263 14.00 39.80 -6.88
C ARG A 263 14.16 40.55 -8.19
N SER A 264 13.48 40.11 -9.25
CA SER A 264 13.18 40.98 -10.40
C SER A 264 11.70 41.35 -10.38
N THR A 265 11.47 42.64 -10.17
CA THR A 265 10.21 43.36 -10.26
C THR A 265 9.78 43.53 -11.71
N GLY A 266 8.53 43.17 -12.01
CA GLY A 266 7.79 43.57 -13.22
C GLY A 266 6.43 42.89 -13.14
N GLY A 267 5.29 43.56 -13.02
CA GLY A 267 4.93 44.86 -13.56
C GLY A 267 3.88 44.62 -14.65
N GLY A 268 2.62 44.43 -14.26
CA GLY A 268 1.51 44.22 -15.18
C GLY A 268 0.17 44.27 -14.47
N LYS A 269 -0.45 45.46 -14.47
CA LYS A 269 -1.81 45.70 -13.97
C LYS A 269 -2.88 45.19 -14.96
N PRO A 270 -4.11 44.94 -14.49
CA PRO A 270 -5.22 44.38 -15.27
C PRO A 270 -6.07 45.46 -15.96
N HIS A 271 -6.84 45.08 -16.98
CA HIS A 271 -7.93 45.89 -17.54
C HIS A 271 -9.25 45.09 -17.62
N PRO A 272 -10.43 45.77 -17.62
CA PRO A 272 -11.65 45.26 -17.02
C PRO A 272 -12.87 45.11 -17.96
N ALA A 273 -13.83 44.30 -17.49
CA ALA A 273 -15.29 44.42 -17.45
C ALA A 273 -16.19 44.84 -18.67
N ALA A 274 -17.34 44.12 -18.70
CA ALA A 274 -18.70 44.48 -19.15
C ALA A 274 -19.00 44.37 -20.66
N SER A 275 -20.18 43.95 -21.16
CA SER A 275 -21.57 43.99 -20.66
C SER A 275 -22.46 42.98 -21.45
N GLN A 276 -23.38 42.28 -20.79
CA GLN A 276 -24.86 42.35 -20.87
C GLN A 276 -25.56 42.21 -22.25
N GLY A 277 -26.53 41.28 -22.31
CA GLY A 277 -27.56 41.15 -23.35
C GLY A 277 -28.59 40.08 -22.98
N ALA A 278 -29.87 40.47 -22.92
CA ALA A 278 -30.98 39.86 -22.19
C ALA A 278 -31.67 38.61 -22.79
N ALA A 279 -32.54 38.05 -21.93
CA ALA A 279 -33.41 36.87 -22.01
C ALA A 279 -34.49 36.85 -23.12
N LEU A 280 -34.99 35.64 -23.45
CA LEU A 280 -36.35 35.12 -23.17
C LEU A 280 -36.70 33.93 -24.09
N GLY A 281 -37.44 32.93 -23.57
CA GLY A 281 -38.28 32.04 -24.39
C GLY A 281 -38.46 30.61 -23.87
N PHE A 282 -39.56 30.36 -23.16
CA PHE A 282 -40.10 29.02 -22.84
C PHE A 282 -40.72 28.36 -24.08
N ALA A 283 -40.61 27.03 -24.21
CA ALA A 283 -41.71 26.09 -24.49
C ALA A 283 -41.19 24.67 -24.78
N GLU A 284 -41.62 23.69 -23.98
CA GLU A 284 -41.68 22.27 -24.37
C GLU A 284 -43.06 21.97 -24.98
N PRO A 285 -43.18 20.91 -25.80
CA PRO A 285 -44.39 20.12 -25.80
C PRO A 285 -44.12 18.64 -25.51
N ALA A 286 -44.99 18.11 -24.66
CA ALA A 286 -45.15 16.69 -24.36
C ALA A 286 -45.74 15.90 -25.54
N HIS A 287 -45.37 14.63 -25.66
CA HIS A 287 -46.24 13.61 -26.24
C HIS A 287 -46.16 12.31 -25.44
N THR A 288 -47.32 11.97 -24.88
CA THR A 288 -47.72 10.71 -24.27
C THR A 288 -48.10 9.68 -25.34
N VAL A 289 -47.65 8.43 -25.18
CA VAL A 289 -48.39 7.24 -25.63
C VAL A 289 -48.22 6.15 -24.55
N ALA A 290 -49.33 5.54 -24.17
CA ALA A 290 -49.47 4.46 -23.19
C ALA A 290 -50.11 3.23 -23.92
N PRO A 291 -50.44 2.11 -23.24
CA PRO A 291 -49.66 0.86 -23.31
C PRO A 291 -50.49 -0.40 -23.63
N GLU A 292 -49.88 -1.44 -24.20
CA GLU A 292 -50.41 -2.82 -24.32
C GLU A 292 -49.26 -3.65 -24.97
N GLU A 293 -48.84 -4.85 -24.56
CA GLU A 293 -49.38 -5.95 -23.75
C GLU A 293 -48.20 -6.71 -23.11
N LEU A 294 -48.37 -7.26 -21.91
CA LEU A 294 -48.14 -8.70 -21.67
C LEU A 294 -48.63 -9.06 -20.26
N THR A 295 -49.72 -9.80 -20.26
CA THR A 295 -50.43 -10.41 -19.15
C THR A 295 -49.73 -11.66 -18.63
N ALA A 296 -50.06 -11.99 -17.37
CA ALA A 296 -49.88 -13.25 -16.64
C ALA A 296 -48.49 -13.42 -15.97
N HIS A 297 -48.36 -13.55 -14.65
CA HIS A 297 -49.20 -14.18 -13.64
C HIS A 297 -49.05 -13.50 -12.26
N PHE A 298 -50.13 -13.52 -11.48
CA PHE A 298 -50.17 -13.21 -10.05
C PHE A 298 -49.61 -14.39 -9.26
N GLU A 299 -48.65 -14.17 -8.37
CA GLU A 299 -48.37 -15.05 -7.22
C GLU A 299 -47.79 -14.20 -6.06
N LEU A 300 -48.07 -14.66 -4.84
CA LEU A 300 -48.09 -13.91 -3.59
C LEU A 300 -46.77 -13.20 -3.22
N LEU A 301 -46.89 -12.09 -2.49
CA LEU A 301 -45.76 -11.44 -1.81
C LEU A 301 -45.19 -12.41 -0.75
N GLU A 302 -44.10 -13.09 -1.08
CA GLU A 302 -43.21 -13.71 -0.11
C GLU A 302 -42.34 -12.63 0.54
N GLU A 303 -42.26 -12.67 1.86
CA GLU A 303 -41.37 -11.79 2.65
C GLU A 303 -39.92 -11.98 2.16
N PRO A 304 -39.11 -10.90 2.12
CA PRO A 304 -37.74 -11.01 1.62
C PRO A 304 -36.95 -12.00 2.47
N GLU A 305 -36.48 -13.10 1.86
CA GLU A 305 -35.49 -14.00 2.47
C GLU A 305 -34.28 -13.15 2.96
N PRO A 306 -33.78 -13.39 4.19
CA PRO A 306 -32.60 -12.69 4.66
C PRO A 306 -31.42 -12.94 3.72
N PRO A 307 -30.50 -11.97 3.57
CA PRO A 307 -29.43 -12.05 2.59
C PRO A 307 -28.60 -13.32 2.83
N ARG A 308 -28.48 -14.15 1.79
CA ARG A 308 -27.60 -15.32 1.80
C ARG A 308 -26.16 -14.82 1.97
N VAL A 309 -25.61 -14.97 3.18
CA VAL A 309 -24.21 -14.67 3.49
C VAL A 309 -23.34 -15.77 2.86
N SER A 310 -22.92 -15.58 1.62
CA SER A 310 -21.88 -16.41 1.01
C SER A 310 -20.53 -15.95 1.56
N GLY A 311 -19.77 -16.87 2.15
CA GLY A 311 -18.39 -16.60 2.55
C GLY A 311 -17.48 -16.33 1.33
N PRO A 312 -16.18 -16.06 1.56
CA PRO A 312 -15.24 -15.81 0.48
C PRO A 312 -15.26 -16.99 -0.50
N HIS A 313 -15.43 -16.69 -1.80
CA HIS A 313 -15.54 -17.67 -2.89
C HIS A 313 -16.82 -18.54 -2.96
N GLY A 314 -17.95 -18.11 -2.39
CA GLY A 314 -19.24 -18.80 -2.59
C GLY A 314 -19.40 -20.07 -1.75
N LEU A 315 -18.62 -20.21 -0.69
CA LEU A 315 -18.66 -21.31 0.27
C LEU A 315 -19.61 -20.99 1.44
N PRO A 316 -20.08 -22.01 2.19
CA PRO A 316 -20.85 -21.76 3.41
C PRO A 316 -20.04 -20.87 4.37
N ALA A 317 -20.67 -19.83 4.91
CA ALA A 317 -20.03 -18.88 5.80
C ALA A 317 -19.48 -19.59 7.04
N ARG A 318 -18.16 -19.46 7.24
CA ARG A 318 -17.44 -20.11 8.34
C ARG A 318 -17.64 -19.33 9.63
N LYS A 319 -17.86 -20.04 10.73
CA LYS A 319 -18.03 -19.47 12.06
C LYS A 319 -16.68 -19.26 12.72
N VAL A 320 -16.39 -18.03 13.11
CA VAL A 320 -15.18 -17.67 13.85
C VAL A 320 -15.58 -17.30 15.28
N LEU A 321 -14.92 -17.89 16.27
CA LEU A 321 -14.97 -17.38 17.64
C LEU A 321 -13.77 -16.46 17.86
N LEU A 322 -14.03 -15.18 18.09
CA LEU A 322 -13.03 -14.17 18.40
C LEU A 322 -13.00 -13.94 19.92
N VAL A 323 -11.84 -14.21 20.53
CA VAL A 323 -11.62 -14.11 21.96
C VAL A 323 -10.52 -13.08 22.24
N ASP A 324 -10.91 -11.95 22.81
CA ASP A 324 -9.99 -10.84 23.11
C ASP A 324 -10.65 -9.96 24.18
N ASP A 325 -9.94 -9.60 25.26
CA ASP A 325 -10.50 -8.78 26.34
C ASP A 325 -10.50 -7.28 25.99
N GLU A 326 -9.73 -6.88 24.99
CA GLU A 326 -9.65 -5.50 24.54
C GLU A 326 -10.84 -5.16 23.61
N ASP A 327 -11.83 -4.45 24.15
CA ASP A 327 -13.04 -4.05 23.41
C ASP A 327 -12.78 -3.32 22.09
N SER A 328 -11.74 -2.49 22.03
CA SER A 328 -11.34 -1.76 20.82
C SER A 328 -10.83 -2.71 19.74
N LEU A 329 -9.88 -3.58 20.08
CA LEU A 329 -9.29 -4.53 19.14
C LEU A 329 -10.32 -5.55 18.67
N ARG A 330 -11.12 -6.09 19.60
CA ARG A 330 -12.17 -7.07 19.28
C ARG A 330 -13.19 -6.53 18.29
N ARG A 331 -13.64 -5.26 18.43
CA ARG A 331 -14.53 -4.61 17.45
C ARG A 331 -13.90 -4.49 16.07
N VAL A 332 -12.63 -4.05 16.02
CA VAL A 332 -11.90 -3.89 14.75
C VAL A 332 -11.72 -5.23 14.04
N VAL A 333 -11.34 -6.28 14.78
CA VAL A 333 -11.15 -7.62 14.22
C VAL A 333 -12.48 -8.23 13.80
N LYS A 334 -13.55 -8.05 14.58
CA LYS A 334 -14.89 -8.50 14.21
C LYS A 334 -15.35 -7.86 12.89
N ASP A 335 -15.30 -6.53 12.79
CA ASP A 335 -15.71 -5.81 11.58
C ASP A 335 -14.93 -6.27 10.34
N LEU A 336 -13.64 -6.58 10.52
CA LEU A 336 -12.79 -7.12 9.46
C LEU A 336 -13.26 -8.51 9.02
N LEU A 337 -13.47 -9.42 9.97
CA LEU A 337 -13.87 -10.80 9.68
C LEU A 337 -15.28 -10.88 9.08
N GLU A 338 -16.22 -10.08 9.56
CA GLU A 338 -17.56 -10.01 8.98
C GLU A 338 -17.53 -9.47 7.55
N ARG A 339 -16.67 -8.48 7.25
CA ARG A 339 -16.44 -8.00 5.87
C ARG A 339 -15.83 -9.06 4.97
N ASP A 340 -14.98 -9.91 5.52
CA ASP A 340 -14.38 -11.05 4.80
C ASP A 340 -15.37 -12.23 4.66
N GLY A 341 -16.60 -12.12 5.16
CA GLY A 341 -17.68 -13.10 4.98
C GLY A 341 -17.75 -14.18 6.06
N TYR A 342 -17.09 -13.98 7.20
CA TYR A 342 -17.18 -14.89 8.36
C TYR A 342 -18.38 -14.53 9.26
N ILE A 343 -18.95 -15.54 9.92
CA ILE A 343 -19.93 -15.36 11.00
C ILE A 343 -19.15 -15.29 12.31
N VAL A 344 -19.09 -14.12 12.95
CA VAL A 344 -18.24 -13.91 14.13
C VAL A 344 -19.06 -13.97 15.42
N SER A 345 -18.63 -14.81 16.36
CA SER A 345 -19.06 -14.77 17.77
C SER A 345 -17.94 -14.22 18.64
N GLU A 346 -18.28 -13.50 19.70
CA GLU A 346 -17.30 -12.81 20.55
C GLU A 346 -17.24 -13.42 21.96
N ALA A 347 -16.03 -13.44 22.52
CA ALA A 347 -15.78 -13.63 23.94
C ALA A 347 -14.77 -12.60 24.45
N ARG A 348 -14.99 -12.12 25.67
CA ARG A 348 -14.21 -11.07 26.35
C ARG A 348 -13.19 -11.62 27.34
N ASP A 349 -13.28 -12.91 27.66
CA ASP A 349 -12.38 -13.59 28.57
C ASP A 349 -12.39 -15.11 28.27
N GLY A 350 -11.49 -15.85 28.91
CA GLY A 350 -11.37 -17.29 28.68
C GLY A 350 -12.57 -18.11 29.17
N VAL A 351 -13.31 -17.65 30.18
CA VAL A 351 -14.49 -18.38 30.69
C VAL A 351 -15.63 -18.27 29.67
N GLN A 352 -15.86 -17.07 29.15
CA GLN A 352 -16.80 -16.83 28.07
C GLN A 352 -16.39 -17.56 26.80
N ALA A 353 -15.09 -17.65 26.50
CA ALA A 353 -14.60 -18.40 25.35
C ALA A 353 -15.04 -19.86 25.41
N LEU A 354 -14.83 -20.53 26.54
CA LEU A 354 -15.19 -21.94 26.71
C LEU A 354 -16.71 -22.17 26.65
N ASP A 355 -17.54 -21.28 27.22
CA ASP A 355 -19.00 -21.34 27.10
C ASP A 355 -19.47 -21.12 25.65
N GLN A 356 -18.83 -20.20 24.92
CA GLN A 356 -19.18 -19.90 23.52
C GLN A 356 -18.77 -20.99 22.54
N VAL A 357 -17.64 -21.68 22.76
CA VAL A 357 -17.19 -22.78 21.88
C VAL A 357 -18.28 -23.86 21.80
N ASP A 358 -18.85 -24.25 22.94
CA ASP A 358 -19.87 -25.30 23.01
C ASP A 358 -21.21 -24.86 22.39
N ARG A 359 -21.54 -23.57 22.46
CA ARG A 359 -22.80 -23.02 21.93
C ARG A 359 -22.75 -22.76 20.43
N VAL A 360 -21.64 -22.21 19.95
CA VAL A 360 -21.49 -21.70 18.57
C VAL A 360 -21.03 -22.81 17.63
N GLY A 361 -20.19 -23.72 18.12
CA GLY A 361 -19.48 -24.71 17.30
C GLY A 361 -18.64 -24.02 16.21
N PRO A 362 -17.60 -23.24 16.58
CA PRO A 362 -16.81 -22.48 15.63
C PRO A 362 -15.97 -23.38 14.71
N ASP A 363 -15.81 -22.96 13.45
CA ASP A 363 -14.90 -23.59 12.50
C ASP A 363 -13.43 -23.25 12.79
N ILE A 364 -13.17 -22.11 13.46
CA ILE A 364 -11.85 -21.64 13.87
C ILE A 364 -11.96 -20.64 15.02
N ILE A 365 -10.94 -20.59 15.87
CA ILE A 365 -10.86 -19.69 17.02
C ILE A 365 -9.68 -18.73 16.81
N VAL A 366 -9.92 -17.43 17.00
CA VAL A 366 -8.88 -16.40 17.11
C VAL A 366 -8.79 -16.02 18.57
N LEU A 367 -7.64 -16.27 19.20
CA LEU A 367 -7.49 -16.25 20.65
C LEU A 367 -6.36 -15.33 21.10
N ASP A 368 -6.68 -14.31 21.90
CA ASP A 368 -5.67 -13.56 22.64
C ASP A 368 -5.05 -14.38 23.77
N LEU A 369 -3.75 -14.25 23.98
CA LEU A 369 -3.06 -14.85 25.13
C LEU A 369 -3.25 -14.05 26.40
N ASN A 370 -3.24 -12.72 26.30
CA ASN A 370 -3.09 -11.83 27.44
C ASN A 370 -4.45 -11.33 27.94
N MET A 371 -5.25 -12.25 28.50
CA MET A 371 -6.57 -11.95 29.06
C MET A 371 -6.59 -12.11 30.59
N PRO A 372 -7.39 -11.30 31.32
CA PRO A 372 -7.56 -11.43 32.76
C PRO A 372 -8.30 -12.72 33.14
N GLY A 373 -7.91 -13.32 34.26
CA GLY A 373 -8.52 -14.55 34.77
C GLY A 373 -7.98 -15.79 34.07
N LEU A 374 -8.82 -16.44 33.26
CA LEU A 374 -8.38 -17.56 32.43
C LEU A 374 -7.72 -17.02 31.16
N ASP A 375 -6.39 -17.06 31.13
CA ASP A 375 -5.57 -16.59 30.01
C ASP A 375 -5.69 -17.50 28.77
N GLY A 376 -5.17 -17.06 27.63
CA GLY A 376 -5.28 -17.82 26.39
C GLY A 376 -4.53 -19.16 26.42
N TYR A 377 -3.48 -19.29 27.24
CA TYR A 377 -2.82 -20.58 27.46
C TYR A 377 -3.74 -21.59 28.15
N GLY A 378 -4.47 -21.14 29.18
CA GLY A 378 -5.46 -21.95 29.88
C GLY A 378 -6.63 -22.34 28.98
N VAL A 379 -7.13 -21.41 28.16
CA VAL A 379 -8.17 -21.71 27.16
C VAL A 379 -7.69 -22.77 26.17
N LEU A 380 -6.50 -22.59 25.57
CA LEU A 380 -5.95 -23.50 24.59
C LEU A 380 -5.74 -24.91 25.18
N SER A 381 -5.18 -25.01 26.38
CA SER A 381 -5.02 -26.28 27.09
C SER A 381 -6.36 -26.98 27.33
N HIS A 382 -7.38 -26.22 27.74
CA HIS A 382 -8.72 -26.77 27.97
C HIS A 382 -9.37 -27.28 26.68
N LEU A 383 -9.24 -26.52 25.57
CA LEU A 383 -9.75 -26.93 24.26
C LEU A 383 -9.12 -28.23 23.78
N ARG A 384 -7.81 -28.42 23.96
CA ARG A 384 -7.09 -29.64 23.57
C ARG A 384 -7.36 -30.83 24.50
N SER A 385 -7.71 -30.60 25.76
CA SER A 385 -8.06 -31.66 26.70
C SER A 385 -9.40 -32.35 26.43
N ARG A 386 -10.28 -31.71 25.62
CA ARG A 386 -11.64 -32.17 25.35
C ARG A 386 -11.74 -32.74 23.93
N PRO A 387 -12.13 -34.01 23.73
CA PRO A 387 -12.24 -34.62 22.40
C PRO A 387 -13.14 -33.86 21.42
N ALA A 388 -14.20 -33.21 21.90
CA ALA A 388 -15.13 -32.46 21.07
C ALA A 388 -14.57 -31.15 20.49
N THR A 389 -13.51 -30.59 21.09
CA THR A 389 -12.93 -29.29 20.71
C THR A 389 -11.45 -29.38 20.36
N ALA A 390 -10.81 -30.53 20.60
CA ALA A 390 -9.38 -30.76 20.40
C ALA A 390 -8.95 -30.47 18.96
N ASP A 391 -9.82 -30.75 18.00
CA ASP A 391 -9.54 -30.55 16.58
C ASP A 391 -9.93 -29.17 16.06
N ILE A 392 -10.55 -28.28 16.85
CA ILE A 392 -10.90 -26.95 16.35
C ILE A 392 -9.61 -26.14 16.12
N PRO A 393 -9.37 -25.59 14.91
CA PRO A 393 -8.15 -24.85 14.67
C PRO A 393 -8.12 -23.56 15.49
N VAL A 394 -6.93 -23.22 16.02
CA VAL A 394 -6.74 -22.02 16.84
C VAL A 394 -5.59 -21.19 16.27
N ILE A 395 -5.87 -19.91 16.00
CA ILE A 395 -4.86 -18.90 15.72
C ILE A 395 -4.72 -18.02 16.95
N VAL A 396 -3.49 -17.91 17.43
CA VAL A 396 -3.19 -17.17 18.65
C VAL A 396 -2.71 -15.74 18.32
N LEU A 397 -3.20 -14.75 19.04
CA LEU A 397 -2.71 -13.37 18.98
C LEU A 397 -1.75 -13.13 20.16
N THR A 398 -0.50 -12.78 19.89
CA THR A 398 0.57 -12.65 20.91
C THR A 398 1.09 -11.21 21.00
N ALA A 399 1.66 -10.78 22.12
CA ALA A 399 2.38 -9.50 22.15
C ALA A 399 3.83 -9.67 21.66
N LYS A 400 4.45 -8.59 21.18
CA LYS A 400 5.86 -8.62 20.71
C LYS A 400 6.86 -8.99 21.81
N SER A 401 6.52 -8.81 23.08
CA SER A 401 7.34 -9.22 24.23
C SER A 401 7.33 -10.72 24.49
N ASP A 402 6.52 -11.50 23.77
CA ASP A 402 6.29 -12.92 24.01
C ASP A 402 7.08 -13.82 23.03
N GLU A 403 8.12 -13.32 22.36
CA GLU A 403 8.93 -14.06 21.36
C GLU A 403 9.52 -15.37 21.94
N ASP A 404 9.87 -15.41 23.23
CA ASP A 404 10.34 -16.64 23.91
C ASP A 404 9.21 -17.69 24.16
N ASN A 405 7.95 -17.30 24.01
CA ASN A 405 6.78 -18.16 24.23
C ASN A 405 6.15 -18.71 22.93
N GLU A 406 6.67 -18.36 21.74
CA GLU A 406 6.11 -18.84 20.46
C GLU A 406 6.18 -20.37 20.33
N VAL A 407 7.27 -20.98 20.79
CA VAL A 407 7.43 -22.45 20.82
C VAL A 407 6.36 -23.10 21.71
N ARG A 408 6.11 -22.51 22.88
CA ARG A 408 5.14 -23.01 23.87
C ARG A 408 3.70 -22.97 23.35
N VAL A 409 3.37 -22.00 22.50
CA VAL A 409 2.02 -21.87 21.89
C VAL A 409 1.76 -23.02 20.92
N PHE A 410 2.76 -23.44 20.13
CA PHE A 410 2.63 -24.62 19.28
C PHE A 410 2.62 -25.93 20.06
N GLU A 411 3.41 -26.06 21.12
CA GLU A 411 3.40 -27.25 21.99
C GLU A 411 2.03 -27.47 22.66
N LEU A 412 1.33 -26.38 22.97
CA LEU A 412 -0.03 -26.40 23.50
C LEU A 412 -1.10 -26.63 22.43
N GLY A 413 -0.70 -26.75 21.15
CA GLY A 413 -1.54 -27.19 20.06
C GLY A 413 -2.20 -26.06 19.26
N ALA A 414 -1.66 -24.84 19.25
CA ALA A 414 -2.10 -23.82 18.30
C ALA A 414 -1.69 -24.18 16.86
N ASP A 415 -2.51 -23.81 15.88
CA ASP A 415 -2.27 -24.11 14.46
C ASP A 415 -1.45 -23.00 13.76
N ASP A 416 -1.54 -21.76 14.25
CA ASP A 416 -0.72 -20.63 13.83
C ASP A 416 -0.74 -19.52 14.92
N PHE A 417 0.09 -18.50 14.77
CA PHE A 417 0.07 -17.31 15.63
C PHE A 417 0.28 -16.02 14.84
N LEU A 418 -0.04 -14.89 15.49
CA LEU A 418 0.09 -13.57 14.91
C LEU A 418 0.42 -12.52 15.98
N THR A 419 1.57 -11.87 15.83
CA THR A 419 2.06 -10.87 16.78
C THR A 419 1.30 -9.54 16.65
N LYS A 420 0.80 -9.02 17.76
CA LYS A 420 0.20 -7.69 17.93
C LYS A 420 1.30 -6.61 17.98
N PRO A 421 1.13 -5.46 17.30
CA PRO A 421 0.03 -5.13 16.40
C PRO A 421 0.21 -5.80 15.02
N PHE A 422 -0.87 -6.36 14.48
CA PHE A 422 -0.86 -7.03 13.18
C PHE A 422 -1.63 -6.26 12.10
N ARG A 423 -1.33 -6.59 10.84
CA ARG A 423 -2.08 -6.05 9.69
C ARG A 423 -3.32 -6.92 9.45
N ALA A 424 -4.44 -6.29 9.13
CA ALA A 424 -5.70 -6.97 8.78
C ALA A 424 -5.52 -8.12 7.78
N ARG A 425 -4.84 -7.84 6.65
CA ARG A 425 -4.55 -8.87 5.62
C ARG A 425 -3.70 -10.03 6.13
N ALA A 426 -2.86 -9.82 7.15
CA ALA A 426 -2.07 -10.91 7.72
C ALA A 426 -2.98 -11.87 8.50
N LEU A 427 -3.96 -11.36 9.26
CA LEU A 427 -4.94 -12.20 9.94
C LEU A 427 -5.80 -12.99 8.94
N SER A 428 -6.34 -12.32 7.91
CA SER A 428 -7.16 -13.00 6.88
C SER A 428 -6.37 -14.10 6.15
N ALA A 429 -5.13 -13.83 5.75
CA ALA A 429 -4.27 -14.82 5.09
C ALA A 429 -3.95 -16.03 5.98
N ARG A 430 -3.76 -15.81 7.29
CA ARG A 430 -3.50 -16.87 8.26
C ARG A 430 -4.74 -17.74 8.48
N LEU A 431 -5.91 -17.12 8.61
CA LEU A 431 -7.20 -17.81 8.70
C LEU A 431 -7.45 -18.69 7.46
N GLU A 432 -7.26 -18.15 6.26
CA GLU A 432 -7.41 -18.89 5.01
C GLU A 432 -6.41 -20.06 4.92
N ALA A 433 -5.15 -19.84 5.31
CA ALA A 433 -4.14 -20.89 5.29
C ALA A 433 -4.47 -22.03 6.25
N VAL A 434 -4.90 -21.72 7.48
CA VAL A 434 -5.26 -22.74 8.49
C VAL A 434 -6.52 -23.50 8.09
N LEU A 435 -7.56 -22.79 7.64
CA LEU A 435 -8.81 -23.39 7.16
C LEU A 435 -8.60 -24.21 5.86
N GLY A 436 -7.67 -23.78 5.00
CA GLY A 436 -7.36 -24.43 3.73
C GLY A 436 -6.60 -25.76 3.87
N ARG A 437 -5.80 -25.94 4.92
CA ARG A 437 -5.03 -27.17 5.20
C ARG A 437 -5.90 -28.37 5.58
N ARG A 438 -7.18 -28.14 5.94
CA ARG A 438 -8.12 -29.16 6.43
C ARG A 438 -9.24 -29.48 5.41
N ARG A 439 -9.02 -29.17 4.14
CA ARG A 439 -9.89 -29.57 3.02
C ARG A 439 -9.62 -30.97 2.50
#